data_AF-A0A146M1Y9-F1
#
_entry.id   AF-A0A146M1Y9-F1
#
_cell.length_a   1.000
_cell.length_b   1.000
_cell.length_c   1.000
_cell.angle_alpha   90.00
_cell.angle_beta   90.00
_cell.angle_gamma   90.00
#
_symmetry.space_group_name_H-M   'P 1'
#
loop_
_entity.id
_entity.type
_entity.pdbx_description
1 polymer ?
#
loop_
_entity_poly.entity_id
_entity_poly.type
_entity_poly.pdbx_seq_one_letter_code
_entity_poly.pdbx_strand_id
1 'polypeptide(L)'
;MPMYYSVIARGTIVLASYATCPGNFTEVTEQILSKIAPEDDKLSLSHNSYLFHYICENRIIYMCITDDEFERSRAFLFLNEVKRRFRSSFGDRAQTAIAYAMNSEFAPVLHSQIKYFSEAKD
;
A
#
# COMPACT_ATOMS: atom_id res chain seq x y z
N MET A 1 1.58 2.10 -17.17
CA MET A 1 1.85 0.75 -16.63
C MET A 1 1.03 0.61 -15.35
N PRO A 2 0.41 -0.55 -15.08
CA PRO A 2 -0.58 -0.65 -14.01
C PRO A 2 0.05 -0.82 -12.62
N MET A 3 -0.60 -0.23 -11.63
CA MET A 3 -0.50 -0.63 -10.23
C MET A 3 -1.66 -1.57 -9.91
N TYR A 4 -1.34 -2.74 -9.36
CA TYR A 4 -2.30 -3.85 -9.22
C TYR A 4 -3.01 -3.83 -7.87
N TYR A 5 -2.28 -3.50 -6.81
CA TYR A 5 -2.76 -3.64 -5.44
C TYR A 5 -2.13 -2.57 -4.53
N SER A 6 -2.88 -2.13 -3.53
CA SER A 6 -2.33 -1.35 -2.42
C SER A 6 -3.01 -1.73 -1.11
N VAL A 7 -2.22 -1.69 -0.04
CA VAL A 7 -2.62 -2.05 1.32
C VAL A 7 -2.02 -1.09 2.33
N ILE A 8 -2.78 -0.88 3.40
CA ILE A 8 -2.35 -0.17 4.59
C ILE A 8 -2.49 -1.15 5.76
N ALA A 9 -1.41 -1.36 6.49
CA ALA A 9 -1.36 -2.33 7.57
C ALA A 9 -0.64 -1.80 8.81
N ARG A 10 -0.90 -2.40 9.96
CA ARG A 10 -0.15 -2.22 11.20
C ARG A 10 0.46 -3.57 11.58
N GLY A 11 1.75 -3.75 11.35
CA GLY A 11 2.36 -5.09 11.32
C GLY A 11 1.64 -5.98 10.30
N THR A 12 1.08 -7.09 10.72
CA THR A 12 0.29 -8.01 9.87
C THR A 12 -1.21 -7.68 9.82
N ILE A 13 -1.69 -6.70 10.59
CA ILE A 13 -3.11 -6.34 10.63
C ILE A 13 -3.42 -5.38 9.49
N VAL A 14 -4.14 -5.85 8.48
CA VAL A 14 -4.62 -5.02 7.37
C VAL A 14 -5.72 -4.07 7.84
N LEU A 15 -5.57 -2.77 7.61
CA LEU A 15 -6.54 -1.72 7.96
C LEU A 15 -7.42 -1.35 6.76
N ALA A 16 -6.84 -1.30 5.57
CA ALA A 16 -7.52 -1.05 4.31
C ALA A 16 -6.71 -1.63 3.14
N SER A 17 -7.38 -2.10 2.10
CA SER A 17 -6.73 -2.63 0.89
C SER A 17 -7.63 -2.48 -0.33
N TYR A 18 -7.02 -2.39 -1.51
CA TYR A 18 -7.74 -2.41 -2.78
C TYR A 18 -6.92 -3.09 -3.87
N ALA A 19 -7.58 -3.93 -4.68
CA ALA A 19 -7.01 -4.60 -5.85
C ALA A 19 -7.78 -4.20 -7.12
N THR A 20 -7.08 -3.95 -8.22
CA THR A 20 -7.68 -3.64 -9.52
C THR A 20 -8.12 -4.88 -10.29
N CYS A 21 -7.50 -6.03 -9.99
CA CYS A 21 -7.83 -7.32 -10.59
C CYS A 21 -7.82 -8.45 -9.55
N PRO A 22 -8.52 -9.57 -9.82
CA PRO A 22 -8.40 -10.77 -9.00
C PRO A 22 -6.97 -11.31 -9.00
N GLY A 23 -6.50 -11.79 -7.85
CA GLY A 23 -5.17 -12.36 -7.69
C GLY A 23 -4.91 -12.77 -6.24
N ASN A 24 -3.77 -13.42 -6.00
CA ASN A 24 -3.33 -13.86 -4.67
C ASN A 24 -2.61 -12.75 -3.88
N PHE A 25 -2.91 -11.48 -4.15
CA PHE A 25 -2.20 -10.33 -3.58
C PHE A 25 -2.25 -10.30 -2.05
N THR A 26 -3.38 -10.70 -1.45
CA THR A 26 -3.54 -10.74 0.00
C THR A 26 -2.57 -11.73 0.65
N GLU A 27 -2.47 -12.95 0.12
CA GLU A 27 -1.59 -13.99 0.65
C GLU A 27 -0.11 -13.58 0.53
N VAL A 28 0.29 -13.07 -0.64
CA VAL A 28 1.67 -12.58 -0.86
C VAL A 28 1.97 -11.40 0.06
N THR A 29 1.01 -10.50 0.25
CA THR A 29 1.13 -9.35 1.14
C THR A 29 1.34 -9.77 2.58
N GLU A 30 0.58 -10.74 3.10
CA GLU A 30 0.75 -11.23 4.47
C GLU A 30 2.16 -11.78 4.72
N GLN A 31 2.72 -12.51 3.74
CA GLN A 31 4.09 -13.03 3.83
C GLN A 31 5.17 -11.94 3.80
N ILE A 32 4.91 -10.82 3.11
CA ILE A 32 5.81 -9.67 3.10
C ILE A 32 5.69 -8.89 4.40
N LEU A 33 4.47 -8.61 4.84
CA LEU A 33 4.20 -7.88 6.10
C LEU A 33 4.82 -8.59 7.30
N SER A 34 4.84 -9.92 7.34
CA SER A 34 5.48 -10.68 8.43
C SER A 34 7.00 -10.52 8.49
N LYS A 35 7.64 -10.00 7.44
CA LYS A 35 9.09 -9.79 7.33
C LYS A 35 9.50 -8.33 7.53
N ILE A 36 8.55 -7.39 7.48
CA ILE A 36 8.83 -5.97 7.65
C ILE A 36 9.01 -5.69 9.14
N ALA A 37 10.16 -5.13 9.49
CA ALA A 37 10.47 -4.72 10.84
C ALA A 37 9.65 -3.46 11.22
N PRO A 38 9.31 -3.25 12.50
CA PRO A 38 8.42 -2.16 12.92
C PRO A 38 9.06 -0.77 12.87
N GLU A 39 10.36 -0.68 12.60
CA GLU A 39 11.09 0.57 12.47
C GLU A 39 10.71 1.33 11.18
N ASP A 40 10.94 2.64 11.19
CA ASP A 40 10.68 3.49 10.04
C ASP A 40 11.69 3.18 8.92
N ASP A 41 11.18 2.73 7.78
CA ASP A 41 11.98 2.32 6.63
C ASP A 41 11.16 2.41 5.33
N LYS A 42 11.84 2.43 4.19
CA LYS A 42 11.23 2.34 2.86
C LYS A 42 12.08 1.44 1.96
N LEU A 43 11.44 0.52 1.27
CA LEU A 43 12.14 -0.44 0.41
C LEU A 43 11.31 -0.81 -0.81
N SER A 44 12.00 -1.27 -1.84
CA SER A 44 11.41 -1.92 -3.01
C SER A 44 11.96 -3.34 -3.11
N LEU A 45 11.08 -4.32 -3.09
CA LEU A 45 11.40 -5.72 -3.28
C LEU A 45 10.97 -6.13 -4.69
N SER A 46 11.80 -6.92 -5.37
CA SER A 46 11.49 -7.50 -6.68
C SER A 46 11.20 -8.98 -6.51
N HIS A 47 10.11 -9.47 -7.10
CA HIS A 47 9.83 -10.90 -7.18
C HIS A 47 9.12 -11.23 -8.50
N ASN A 48 9.75 -12.05 -9.33
CA ASN A 48 9.32 -12.33 -10.71
C ASN A 48 9.11 -11.00 -11.48
N SER A 49 8.00 -10.86 -12.19
CA SER A 49 7.62 -9.66 -12.96
C SER A 49 6.86 -8.62 -12.13
N TYR A 50 7.10 -8.57 -10.81
CA TYR A 50 6.42 -7.63 -9.91
C TYR A 50 7.41 -6.92 -8.99
N LEU A 51 7.06 -5.68 -8.66
CA LEU A 51 7.70 -4.89 -7.62
C LEU A 51 6.74 -4.65 -6.46
N PHE A 52 7.28 -4.73 -5.26
CA PHE A 52 6.58 -4.49 -4.00
C PHE A 52 7.27 -3.30 -3.34
N HIS A 53 6.55 -2.19 -3.24
CA HIS A 53 7.07 -0.96 -2.64
C HIS A 53 6.39 -0.72 -1.32
N TYR A 54 7.14 -0.44 -0.26
CA TYR A 54 6.54 -0.04 1.01
C TYR A 54 7.22 1.17 1.66
N ILE A 55 6.43 1.87 2.47
CA ILE A 55 6.88 2.84 3.47
C ILE A 55 6.33 2.35 4.81
N CYS A 56 7.21 2.09 5.78
CA CYS A 56 6.85 1.91 7.18
C CYS A 56 7.11 3.25 7.89
N GLU A 57 6.09 3.81 8.53
CA GLU A 57 6.22 5.03 9.34
C GLU A 57 5.30 4.94 10.54
N ASN A 58 5.84 5.11 11.75
CA ASN A 58 5.11 4.98 13.02
C ASN A 58 4.34 3.65 13.11
N ARG A 59 5.00 2.55 12.70
CA ARG A 59 4.46 1.17 12.66
C ARG A 59 3.27 0.95 11.70
N ILE A 60 2.96 1.95 10.87
CA ILE A 60 1.98 1.81 9.79
C ILE A 60 2.73 1.60 8.48
N ILE A 61 2.40 0.50 7.82
CA ILE A 61 2.97 0.08 6.55
C ILE A 61 2.01 0.49 5.44
N TYR A 62 2.50 1.28 4.50
CA TYR A 62 1.83 1.62 3.26
C TYR A 62 2.54 0.88 2.14
N MET A 63 1.85 -0.04 1.46
CA MET A 63 2.46 -0.88 0.43
C MET A 63 1.64 -0.86 -0.87
N CYS A 64 2.33 -0.99 -2.00
CA CYS A 64 1.72 -1.26 -3.29
C CYS A 64 2.49 -2.32 -4.08
N ILE A 65 1.79 -2.94 -5.01
CA ILE A 65 2.32 -3.92 -5.95
C ILE A 65 2.15 -3.35 -7.36
N THR A 66 3.25 -3.30 -8.10
CA THR A 66 3.28 -2.79 -9.47
C THR A 66 3.93 -3.80 -10.39
N ASP A 67 3.78 -3.55 -11.69
CA ASP A 67 4.59 -4.16 -12.73
C ASP A 67 6.09 -3.84 -12.53
N ASP A 68 6.98 -4.69 -13.05
CA ASP A 68 8.44 -4.51 -12.89
C ASP A 68 9.03 -3.37 -13.71
N GLU A 69 8.34 -2.95 -14.76
CA GLU A 69 8.67 -1.75 -15.53
C GLU A 69 8.14 -0.45 -14.90
N PHE A 70 7.32 -0.53 -13.84
CA PHE A 70 6.75 0.67 -13.21
C PHE A 70 7.83 1.49 -12.47
N GLU A 71 7.82 2.80 -12.68
CA GLU A 71 8.83 3.68 -12.09
C GLU A 71 8.76 3.72 -10.55
N ARG A 72 9.88 3.40 -9.91
CA ARG A 72 9.99 3.37 -8.44
C ARG A 72 9.68 4.73 -7.81
N SER A 73 10.19 5.82 -8.40
CA SER A 73 9.91 7.21 -7.97
C SER A 73 8.42 7.46 -7.87
N ARG A 74 7.68 7.07 -8.92
CA ARG A 74 6.24 7.22 -9.02
C ARG A 74 5.46 6.34 -8.04
N ALA A 75 5.93 5.11 -7.79
CA ALA A 75 5.35 4.25 -6.76
C ALA A 75 5.48 4.90 -5.37
N PHE A 76 6.63 5.48 -5.04
CA PHE A 76 6.81 6.20 -3.78
C PHE A 76 6.04 7.52 -3.70
N LEU A 77 5.80 8.22 -4.82
CA LEU A 77 4.89 9.37 -4.84
C LEU A 77 3.46 8.96 -4.50
N PHE A 78 2.97 7.87 -5.10
CA PHE A 78 1.68 7.27 -4.76
C PHE A 78 1.60 6.93 -3.27
N LEU A 79 2.59 6.22 -2.72
CA LEU A 79 2.60 5.81 -1.31
C LEU A 79 2.60 7.01 -0.36
N ASN A 80 3.33 8.09 -0.69
CA ASN A 80 3.32 9.30 0.13
C ASN A 80 1.97 10.01 0.10
N GLU A 81 1.29 10.04 -1.05
CA GLU A 81 -0.05 10.64 -1.15
C GLU A 81 -1.10 9.81 -0.40
N VAL A 82 -1.04 8.48 -0.51
CA VAL A 82 -1.85 7.55 0.28
C VAL A 82 -1.62 7.76 1.77
N LYS A 83 -0.35 7.80 2.21
CA LYS A 83 0.04 8.07 3.60
C LYS A 83 -0.53 9.40 4.10
N ARG A 84 -0.36 10.48 3.35
CA ARG A 84 -0.85 11.82 3.70
C ARG A 84 -2.37 11.81 3.91
N ARG A 85 -3.12 11.22 2.98
CA ARG A 85 -4.59 11.12 3.07
C ARG A 85 -5.02 10.25 4.25
N PHE A 86 -4.42 9.09 4.42
CA PHE A 86 -4.76 8.16 5.48
C PHE A 86 -4.52 8.77 6.86
N ARG A 87 -3.37 9.41 7.08
CA ARG A 87 -3.06 10.12 8.32
C ARG A 87 -4.02 11.28 8.56
N SER A 88 -4.39 12.02 7.53
CA SER A 88 -5.36 13.12 7.64
C SER A 88 -6.77 12.63 8.02
N SER A 89 -7.18 11.45 7.57
CA SER A 89 -8.52 10.90 7.85
C SER A 89 -8.62 10.17 9.19
N PHE A 90 -7.59 9.42 9.57
CA PHE A 90 -7.66 8.51 10.72
C PHE A 90 -6.70 8.84 11.85
N GLY A 91 -5.57 9.51 11.58
CA GLY A 91 -4.57 9.87 12.58
C GLY A 91 -4.22 8.68 13.50
N ASP A 92 -4.29 8.92 14.81
CA ASP A 92 -3.95 7.93 15.83
C ASP A 92 -4.94 6.76 15.93
N ARG A 93 -6.15 6.85 15.34
CA ARG A 93 -7.10 5.72 15.30
C ARG A 93 -6.51 4.49 14.61
N ALA A 94 -5.57 4.70 13.68
CA ALA A 94 -4.84 3.63 13.01
C ALA A 94 -4.00 2.76 13.96
N GLN A 95 -3.63 3.27 15.15
CA GLN A 95 -2.78 2.54 16.09
C GLN A 95 -3.52 1.46 16.87
N THR A 96 -4.85 1.59 17.03
CA THR A 96 -5.67 0.67 17.84
C THR A 96 -6.78 -0.01 17.06
N ALA A 97 -7.01 0.38 15.80
CA ALA A 97 -8.06 -0.20 14.98
C ALA A 97 -7.88 -1.71 14.73
N ILE A 98 -9.03 -2.38 14.57
CA ILE A 98 -9.15 -3.77 14.18
C ILE A 98 -8.94 -3.95 12.67
N ALA A 99 -8.80 -5.20 12.24
CA ALA A 99 -8.64 -5.52 10.83
C ALA A 99 -9.80 -4.95 9.99
N TYR A 100 -9.47 -4.38 8.84
CA TYR A 100 -10.38 -3.79 7.85
C TYR A 100 -11.28 -2.65 8.36
N ALA A 101 -11.03 -2.11 9.56
CA ALA A 101 -11.87 -1.07 10.15
C ALA A 101 -11.97 0.23 9.32
N MET A 102 -10.98 0.50 8.46
CA MET A 102 -10.95 1.68 7.59
C MET A 102 -11.28 1.36 6.14
N ASN A 103 -11.54 0.09 5.81
CA ASN A 103 -11.59 -0.36 4.43
C ASN A 103 -12.76 0.24 3.65
N SER A 104 -13.95 0.33 4.26
CA SER A 104 -15.15 0.90 3.62
C SER A 104 -14.96 2.37 3.21
N GLU A 105 -14.25 3.13 4.03
CA GLU A 105 -13.99 4.56 3.79
C GLU A 105 -12.79 4.77 2.86
N PHE A 106 -11.75 3.94 2.99
CA PHE A 106 -10.46 4.21 2.35
C PHE A 106 -10.20 3.41 1.07
N ALA A 107 -10.86 2.26 0.85
CA ALA A 107 -10.73 1.52 -0.41
C ALA A 107 -11.13 2.34 -1.66
N PRO A 108 -12.19 3.18 -1.64
CA PRO A 108 -12.50 4.08 -2.76
C PRO A 108 -11.40 5.12 -3.02
N VAL A 109 -10.70 5.57 -1.97
CA VAL A 109 -9.55 6.47 -2.07
C VAL A 109 -8.38 5.75 -2.73
N LEU A 110 -8.06 4.53 -2.28
CA LEU A 110 -7.01 3.70 -2.89
C LEU A 110 -7.29 3.46 -4.38
N HIS A 111 -8.53 3.09 -4.74
CA HIS A 111 -8.94 2.93 -6.13
C HIS A 111 -8.67 4.19 -6.96
N SER A 112 -9.12 5.35 -6.46
CA SER A 112 -8.96 6.63 -7.17
C SER A 112 -7.49 7.02 -7.36
N GLN A 113 -6.66 6.80 -6.32
CA GLN A 113 -5.23 7.06 -6.39
C GLN A 113 -4.52 6.07 -7.30
N ILE A 114 -4.84 4.77 -7.24
CA ILE A 114 -4.25 3.75 -8.12
C ILE A 114 -4.53 4.11 -9.58
N LYS A 115 -5.77 4.49 -9.91
CA LYS A 115 -6.15 4.91 -11.26
C LYS A 115 -5.32 6.11 -11.72
N TYR A 116 -5.31 7.18 -10.93
CA TYR A 116 -4.55 8.40 -11.24
C TYR A 116 -3.06 8.13 -11.47
N PHE A 117 -2.41 7.40 -10.55
CA PHE A 117 -0.99 7.10 -10.62
C PHE A 117 -0.66 5.98 -11.61
N SER A 118 -1.61 5.23 -12.15
CA SER A 118 -1.38 4.27 -13.24
C SER A 118 -1.53 4.90 -14.63
N GLU A 119 -2.41 5.90 -14.75
CA GLU A 119 -2.79 6.52 -16.03
C GLU A 119 -2.05 7.82 -16.35
N ALA A 120 -1.53 8.54 -15.36
CA ALA A 120 -0.76 9.75 -15.63
C ALA A 120 0.38 9.42 -16.61
N LYS A 121 0.51 10.16 -17.71
CA LYS A 121 1.71 10.09 -18.54
C LYS A 121 2.52 11.31 -18.16
N ASP A 122 3.75 11.09 -17.72
CA ASP A 122 4.75 12.16 -17.66
C ASP A 122 5.00 12.69 -19.08
#